data_AF-A0A2D3RJ81-F1
#
_entry.id   AF-A0A2D3RJ81-F1
#
_cell.length_a   1.000
_cell.length_b   1.000
_cell.length_c   1.000
_cell.angle_alpha   90.00
_cell.angle_beta   90.00
_cell.angle_gamma   90.00
#
_symmetry.space_group_name_H-M   'P 1'
#
loop_
_entity.id
_entity.type
_entity.pdbx_description
1 polymer ?
#
loop_
_entity_poly.entity_id
_entity_poly.type
_entity_poly.pdbx_seq_one_letter_code
_entity_poly.pdbx_strand_id
1 'polypeptide(L)'
;MGQDWLDGEEWVSEASVNLDSPDKRRTLWIVLALNVAIAIAFFGTGILADSSALIANGLDNSSDAVVYGLSLLALSRSQKWKRGAARLSGIMLLIFATGVIFDVGRRFIEGSEPGGWLMMAMAAVAAVINLVSLRLLQKIQDKDVNLRAATTFSLNDFISNGGIIIAGVIVLFTGANWPDLLVGLAVAGIAVYGGVDILRDAHQDKHDEMGDTH
;
A
#
# COMPACT_ATOMS: atom_id res chain seq x y z
N MET A 1 25.76 -32.97 -11.53
CA MET A 1 25.65 -32.14 -12.74
C MET A 1 24.27 -31.50 -12.65
N GLY A 2 24.05 -30.30 -12.12
CA GLY A 2 24.84 -29.06 -12.24
C GLY A 2 24.73 -28.59 -13.69
N GLN A 3 24.17 -27.44 -14.07
CA GLN A 3 23.84 -26.21 -13.36
C GLN A 3 23.10 -25.31 -14.37
N ASP A 4 21.76 -25.23 -14.33
CA ASP A 4 20.96 -24.34 -15.21
C ASP A 4 20.53 -23.07 -14.45
N TRP A 5 21.50 -22.40 -13.82
CA TRP A 5 21.29 -21.21 -12.97
C TRP A 5 21.84 -19.92 -13.62
N LEU A 6 21.98 -19.87 -14.95
CA LEU A 6 22.60 -18.75 -15.67
C LEU A 6 21.65 -17.99 -16.62
N ASP A 7 20.35 -17.99 -16.36
CA ASP A 7 19.43 -17.04 -17.03
C ASP A 7 19.10 -15.88 -16.08
N GLY A 8 20.16 -15.20 -15.64
CA GLY A 8 20.10 -13.99 -14.82
C GLY A 8 19.88 -12.71 -15.65
N GLU A 9 19.93 -12.80 -16.99
CA GLU A 9 19.78 -11.66 -17.90
C GLU A 9 18.33 -11.43 -18.36
N GLU A 10 17.41 -12.37 -18.12
CA GLU A 10 16.01 -12.26 -18.56
C GLU A 10 15.14 -11.37 -17.64
N TRP A 11 15.57 -11.16 -16.39
CA TRP A 11 14.78 -10.44 -15.37
C TRP A 11 14.77 -8.91 -15.53
N VAL A 12 15.69 -8.34 -16.30
CA VAL A 12 15.87 -6.88 -16.40
C VAL A 12 15.31 -6.30 -17.71
N SER A 13 14.97 -7.14 -18.70
CA SER A 13 14.57 -6.67 -20.03
C SER A 13 13.06 -6.38 -20.23
N GLU A 14 12.18 -6.70 -19.28
CA GLU A 14 10.72 -6.52 -19.45
C GLU A 14 10.08 -5.48 -18.52
N ALA A 15 10.77 -4.36 -18.28
CA ALA A 15 10.11 -3.13 -17.83
C ALA A 15 9.31 -2.44 -18.97
N SER A 16 8.71 -3.22 -19.89
CA SER A 16 7.78 -2.69 -20.88
C SER A 16 6.41 -2.51 -20.22
N VAL A 17 6.11 -1.29 -19.81
CA VAL A 17 4.77 -0.88 -19.40
C VAL A 17 3.84 -1.06 -20.60
N ASN A 18 3.20 -2.23 -20.70
CA ASN A 18 2.29 -2.54 -21.78
C ASN A 18 0.84 -2.23 -21.36
N LEU A 19 0.50 -0.94 -21.48
CA LEU A 19 -0.84 -0.41 -21.26
C LEU A 19 -1.65 -0.36 -22.58
N ASP A 20 -1.39 -1.27 -23.53
CA ASP A 20 -1.93 -1.21 -24.90
C ASP A 20 -3.46 -1.43 -24.97
N SER A 21 -4.08 -1.97 -23.92
CA SER A 21 -5.54 -2.13 -23.87
C SER A 21 -6.20 -1.04 -23.00
N PRO A 22 -7.17 -0.27 -23.55
CA PRO A 22 -7.98 0.70 -22.80
C PRO A 22 -8.58 0.14 -21.51
N ASP A 23 -8.87 -1.17 -21.46
CA ASP A 23 -9.47 -1.84 -20.31
C ASP A 23 -8.51 -2.00 -19.13
N LYS A 24 -7.21 -2.24 -19.39
CA LYS A 24 -6.18 -2.30 -18.34
C LYS A 24 -6.01 -0.94 -17.68
N ARG A 25 -5.88 0.11 -18.51
CA ARG A 25 -5.75 1.50 -18.04
C ARG A 25 -6.99 1.96 -17.28
N ARG A 26 -8.19 1.63 -17.76
CA ARG A 26 -9.45 1.94 -17.07
C ARG A 26 -9.53 1.25 -15.71
N THR A 27 -9.17 -0.02 -15.63
CA THR A 27 -9.16 -0.77 -14.38
C THR A 27 -8.21 -0.16 -13.36
N LEU A 28 -6.99 0.20 -13.77
CA LEU A 28 -6.03 0.87 -12.87
C LEU A 28 -6.54 2.24 -12.37
N TRP A 29 -7.21 3.03 -13.21
CA TRP A 29 -7.85 4.27 -12.75
C TRP A 29 -8.96 4.04 -11.73
N ILE A 30 -9.76 3.00 -11.91
CA ILE A 30 -10.81 2.63 -10.95
C ILE A 30 -10.18 2.21 -9.63
N VAL A 31 -9.19 1.32 -9.66
CA VAL A 31 -8.50 0.82 -8.44
C VAL A 31 -7.79 1.96 -7.72
N LEU A 32 -7.13 2.87 -8.45
CA LEU A 32 -6.53 4.09 -7.89
C LEU A 32 -7.58 4.96 -7.19
N ALA A 33 -8.69 5.26 -7.85
CA ALA A 33 -9.74 6.11 -7.29
C ALA A 33 -10.36 5.48 -6.03
N LEU A 34 -10.56 4.17 -6.03
CA LEU A 34 -11.06 3.43 -4.87
C LEU A 34 -10.08 3.48 -3.70
N ASN A 35 -8.77 3.27 -3.95
CA ASN A 35 -7.75 3.35 -2.91
C ASN A 35 -7.65 4.75 -2.28
N VAL A 36 -7.67 5.80 -3.10
CA VAL A 36 -7.67 7.17 -2.58
C VAL A 36 -8.92 7.44 -1.73
N ALA A 37 -10.10 7.00 -2.18
CA ALA A 37 -11.34 7.17 -1.43
C ALA A 37 -11.31 6.42 -0.08
N ILE A 38 -10.82 5.19 -0.08
CA ILE A 38 -10.65 4.38 1.13
C ILE A 38 -9.63 5.02 2.08
N ALA A 39 -8.49 5.51 1.57
CA ALA A 39 -7.47 6.18 2.37
C ALA A 39 -8.04 7.39 3.14
N ILE A 40 -8.80 8.26 2.44
CA ILE A 40 -9.47 9.41 3.06
C ILE A 40 -10.48 8.95 4.11
N ALA A 41 -11.27 7.93 3.80
CA ALA A 41 -12.23 7.36 4.75
C ALA A 41 -11.54 6.77 5.99
N PHE A 42 -10.41 6.10 5.83
CA PHE A 42 -9.59 5.57 6.93
C PHE A 42 -9.03 6.67 7.82
N PHE A 43 -8.48 7.74 7.26
CA PHE A 43 -7.98 8.85 8.07
C PHE A 43 -9.12 9.51 8.85
N GLY A 44 -10.25 9.80 8.18
CA GLY A 44 -11.41 10.40 8.83
C GLY A 44 -11.98 9.53 9.96
N THR A 45 -12.22 8.25 9.66
CA THR A 45 -12.76 7.30 10.65
C THR A 45 -11.74 6.95 11.73
N GLY A 46 -10.45 6.87 11.42
CA GLY A 46 -9.39 6.58 12.39
C GLY A 46 -9.24 7.70 13.43
N ILE A 47 -9.38 8.96 13.01
CA ILE A 47 -9.44 10.09 13.95
C ILE A 47 -10.71 10.03 14.79
N LEU A 48 -11.87 9.81 14.17
CA LEU A 48 -13.17 9.75 14.88
C LEU A 48 -13.27 8.56 15.85
N ALA A 49 -12.65 7.45 15.50
CA ALA A 49 -12.65 6.22 16.28
C ALA A 49 -11.46 6.11 17.22
N ASP A 50 -10.60 7.13 17.32
CA ASP A 50 -9.36 7.09 18.10
C ASP A 50 -8.55 5.79 17.85
N SER A 51 -8.42 5.37 16.58
CA SER A 51 -7.85 4.08 16.18
C SER A 51 -6.56 4.24 15.36
N SER A 52 -5.46 3.66 15.86
CA SER A 52 -4.16 3.68 15.20
C SER A 52 -4.14 2.69 14.04
N ALA A 53 -4.88 1.57 14.13
CA ALA A 53 -4.99 0.61 13.03
C ALA A 53 -5.63 1.23 11.78
N LEU A 54 -6.72 1.99 11.95
CA LEU A 54 -7.37 2.68 10.83
C LEU A 54 -6.47 3.75 10.22
N ILE A 55 -5.77 4.55 11.03
CA ILE A 55 -4.84 5.58 10.53
C ILE A 55 -3.68 4.91 9.75
N ALA A 56 -3.11 3.84 10.29
CA ALA A 56 -2.05 3.08 9.63
C ALA A 56 -2.52 2.52 8.28
N ASN A 57 -3.74 1.98 8.21
CA ASN A 57 -4.27 1.43 6.96
C ASN A 57 -4.60 2.52 5.94
N GLY A 58 -5.01 3.72 6.37
CA GLY A 58 -5.15 4.88 5.49
C GLY A 58 -3.82 5.30 4.86
N LEU A 59 -2.73 5.18 5.62
CA LEU A 59 -1.39 5.43 5.11
C LEU A 59 -0.94 4.36 4.10
N ASP A 60 -1.17 3.09 4.39
CA ASP A 60 -0.88 1.99 3.47
C ASP A 60 -1.62 2.15 2.13
N ASN A 61 -2.93 2.44 2.18
CA ASN A 61 -3.74 2.70 0.98
C ASN A 61 -3.25 3.95 0.20
N SER A 62 -2.66 4.92 0.90
CA SER A 62 -2.05 6.09 0.25
C SER A 62 -0.76 5.72 -0.48
N SER A 63 0.05 4.82 0.09
CA SER A 63 1.23 4.27 -0.57
C SER A 63 0.85 3.55 -1.86
N ASP A 64 -0.13 2.66 -1.80
CA ASP A 64 -0.61 1.89 -2.95
C ASP A 64 -1.16 2.81 -4.05
N ALA A 65 -1.92 3.84 -3.67
CA ALA A 65 -2.39 4.87 -4.58
C ALA A 65 -1.25 5.58 -5.30
N VAL A 66 -0.13 5.86 -4.62
CA VAL A 66 1.04 6.43 -5.29
C VAL A 66 1.66 5.44 -6.27
N VAL A 67 1.82 4.18 -5.89
CA VAL A 67 2.37 3.16 -6.80
C VAL A 67 1.51 3.06 -8.06
N TYR A 68 0.18 3.03 -7.94
CA TYR A 68 -0.73 3.05 -9.09
C TYR A 68 -0.63 4.33 -9.92
N GLY A 69 -0.52 5.49 -9.26
CA GLY A 69 -0.35 6.77 -9.92
C GLY A 69 0.93 6.80 -10.75
N LEU A 70 2.04 6.32 -10.20
CA LEU A 70 3.33 6.22 -10.90
C LEU A 70 3.26 5.24 -12.07
N SER A 71 2.61 4.08 -11.90
CA SER A 71 2.35 3.11 -12.96
C SER A 71 1.52 3.71 -14.10
N LEU A 72 0.48 4.50 -13.80
CA LEU A 72 -0.36 5.17 -14.81
C LEU A 72 0.38 6.29 -15.54
N LEU A 73 1.20 7.06 -14.81
CA LEU A 73 1.98 8.17 -15.37
C LEU A 73 3.23 7.68 -16.13
N ALA A 74 3.55 6.39 -16.04
CA ALA A 74 4.70 5.80 -16.69
C ALA A 74 4.74 6.03 -18.22
N LEU A 75 3.58 6.26 -18.85
CA LEU A 75 3.47 6.47 -20.30
C LEU A 75 3.76 7.90 -20.78
N SER A 76 3.68 8.92 -19.91
CA SER A 76 3.61 10.33 -20.38
C SER A 76 4.63 11.26 -19.75
N ARG A 77 5.51 10.76 -18.87
CA ARG A 77 6.49 11.56 -18.12
C ARG A 77 7.90 10.99 -18.23
N SER A 78 8.90 11.87 -18.13
CA SER A 78 10.31 11.46 -18.14
C SER A 78 10.65 10.64 -16.89
N GLN A 79 11.61 9.72 -17.02
CA GLN A 79 12.03 8.87 -15.89
C GLN A 79 12.52 9.69 -14.69
N LYS A 80 13.20 10.81 -14.95
CA LYS A 80 13.61 11.76 -13.89
C LYS A 80 12.43 12.30 -13.06
N TRP A 81 11.30 12.61 -13.70
CA TRP A 81 10.11 13.09 -12.99
C TRP A 81 9.50 11.99 -12.13
N LYS A 82 9.35 10.77 -12.68
CA LYS A 82 8.81 9.63 -11.95
C LYS A 82 9.65 9.28 -10.72
N ARG A 83 10.98 9.29 -10.85
CA ARG A 83 11.92 9.07 -9.73
C ARG A 83 11.80 10.14 -8.66
N GLY A 84 11.66 11.41 -9.06
CA GLY A 84 11.42 12.51 -8.11
C GLY A 84 10.13 12.31 -7.33
N ALA A 85 9.05 11.94 -8.01
CA ALA A 85 7.76 11.64 -7.40
C ALA A 85 7.82 10.42 -6.46
N ALA A 86 8.46 9.32 -6.89
CA ALA A 86 8.68 8.12 -6.08
C ALA A 86 9.51 8.41 -4.82
N ARG A 87 10.58 9.21 -4.93
CA ARG A 87 11.36 9.62 -3.74
C ARG A 87 10.54 10.45 -2.78
N LEU A 88 9.79 11.43 -3.29
CA LEU A 88 8.95 12.26 -2.44
C LEU A 88 7.88 11.43 -1.72
N SER A 89 7.26 10.48 -2.41
CA SER A 89 6.26 9.60 -1.80
C SER A 89 6.85 8.64 -0.79
N GLY A 90 8.01 8.04 -1.06
CA GLY A 90 8.72 7.20 -0.11
C GLY A 90 9.08 7.99 1.17
N ILE A 91 9.59 9.22 1.03
CA ILE A 91 9.86 10.10 2.18
C ILE A 91 8.58 10.40 2.98
N MET A 92 7.51 10.80 2.29
CA MET A 92 6.24 11.12 2.96
C MET A 92 5.67 9.91 3.69
N LEU A 93 5.72 8.73 3.08
CA LEU A 93 5.29 7.47 3.67
C LEU A 93 6.06 7.16 4.95
N LEU A 94 7.39 7.31 4.93
CA LEU A 94 8.22 7.13 6.12
C LEU A 94 7.90 8.14 7.23
N ILE A 95 7.67 9.40 6.88
CA ILE A 95 7.28 10.44 7.85
C ILE A 95 5.97 10.05 8.53
N PHE A 96 4.95 9.69 7.75
CA PHE A 96 3.65 9.32 8.31
C PHE A 96 3.71 8.01 9.09
N ALA A 97 4.46 7.00 8.62
CA ALA A 97 4.60 5.72 9.31
C ALA A 97 5.31 5.91 10.65
N THR A 98 6.34 6.76 10.70
CA THR A 98 6.99 7.18 11.95
C THR A 98 6.00 7.90 12.86
N GLY A 99 5.15 8.77 12.31
CA GLY A 99 4.07 9.42 13.06
C GLY A 99 3.09 8.43 13.68
N VAL A 100 2.69 7.38 12.96
CA VAL A 100 1.84 6.30 13.48
C VAL A 100 2.55 5.51 14.57
N ILE A 101 3.82 5.14 14.38
CA ILE A 101 4.61 4.44 15.42
C ILE A 101 4.71 5.29 16.69
N PHE A 102 4.94 6.59 16.55
CA PHE A 102 4.96 7.52 17.68
C PHE A 102 3.60 7.61 18.38
N ASP A 103 2.51 7.75 17.62
CA ASP A 103 1.15 7.79 18.17
C ASP A 103 0.77 6.47 18.87
N VAL A 104 1.14 5.32 18.31
CA VAL A 104 0.99 4.01 18.95
C VAL A 104 1.73 3.98 20.29
N GLY A 105 2.99 4.43 20.32
CA GLY A 105 3.77 4.52 21.56
C GLY A 105 3.16 5.46 22.59
N ARG A 106 2.65 6.62 22.15
CA ARG A 106 1.93 7.57 23.00
C ARG A 106 0.67 6.94 23.60
N ARG A 107 -0.18 6.33 22.78
CA ARG A 107 -1.44 5.69 23.21
C ARG A 107 -1.24 4.43 24.04
N PHE A 108 -0.09 3.76 23.90
CA PHE A 108 0.29 2.67 24.79
C PHE A 108 0.55 3.17 26.22
N ILE A 109 1.08 4.39 26.38
CA ILE A 109 1.41 4.98 27.69
C ILE A 109 0.23 5.77 28.27
N GLU A 110 -0.38 6.64 27.46
CA GLU A 110 -1.46 7.55 27.87
C GLU A 110 -2.85 6.90 27.85
N GLY A 111 -2.99 5.77 27.17
CA GLY A 111 -4.28 5.15 26.86
C GLY A 111 -4.92 5.70 25.59
N SER A 112 -5.88 4.96 25.06
CA SER A 112 -6.79 5.36 23.99
C SER A 112 -8.09 4.59 24.11
N GLU A 113 -9.17 5.11 23.54
CA GLU A 113 -10.49 4.46 23.55
C GLU A 113 -10.93 4.15 22.11
N PRO A 114 -10.31 3.16 21.46
CA PRO A 114 -10.63 2.84 20.08
C PRO A 114 -12.09 2.41 19.94
N GLY A 115 -12.82 3.08 19.07
CA GLY A 115 -14.21 2.81 18.77
C GLY A 115 -14.36 1.52 17.97
N GLY A 116 -14.37 0.36 18.64
CA GLY A 116 -14.38 -0.97 18.00
C GLY A 116 -15.47 -1.13 16.93
N TRP A 117 -16.66 -0.55 17.12
CA TRP A 117 -17.71 -0.54 16.10
C TRP A 117 -17.33 0.22 14.82
N LEU A 118 -16.74 1.41 14.95
CA LEU A 118 -16.27 2.21 13.82
C LEU A 118 -15.10 1.53 13.10
N MET A 119 -14.19 0.90 13.85
CA MET A 119 -13.11 0.08 13.30
C MET A 119 -13.64 -1.02 12.40
N MET A 120 -14.55 -1.84 12.92
CA MET A 120 -15.14 -2.96 12.17
C MET A 120 -15.95 -2.47 10.97
N ALA A 121 -16.77 -1.42 11.14
CA ALA A 121 -17.60 -0.89 10.05
C ALA A 121 -16.74 -0.38 8.90
N MET A 122 -15.71 0.43 9.19
CA MET A 122 -14.82 0.95 8.16
C MET A 122 -14.02 -0.18 7.49
N ALA A 123 -13.41 -1.08 8.29
CA ALA A 123 -12.63 -2.18 7.76
C ALA A 123 -13.47 -3.16 6.92
N ALA A 124 -14.74 -3.38 7.27
CA ALA A 124 -15.66 -4.17 6.47
C ALA A 124 -15.97 -3.51 5.11
N VAL A 125 -16.21 -2.19 5.09
CA VAL A 125 -16.42 -1.44 3.85
C VAL A 125 -15.17 -1.51 2.96
N ALA A 126 -13.98 -1.27 3.54
CA ALA A 126 -12.72 -1.35 2.81
C ALA A 126 -12.45 -2.77 2.30
N ALA A 127 -12.70 -3.82 3.10
CA ALA A 127 -12.57 -5.21 2.67
C ALA A 127 -13.48 -5.52 1.47
N VAL A 128 -14.73 -5.04 1.46
CA VAL A 128 -15.63 -5.23 0.31
C VAL A 128 -15.09 -4.53 -0.94
N ILE A 129 -14.63 -3.29 -0.81
CA ILE A 129 -14.07 -2.54 -1.95
C ILE A 129 -12.82 -3.23 -2.49
N ASN A 130 -11.90 -3.64 -1.62
CA ASN A 130 -10.66 -4.31 -2.02
C ASN A 130 -10.92 -5.70 -2.62
N LEU A 131 -11.94 -6.41 -2.15
CA LEU A 131 -12.41 -7.64 -2.77
C LEU A 131 -13.01 -7.38 -4.17
N VAL A 132 -13.74 -6.28 -4.38
CA VAL A 132 -14.22 -5.88 -5.71
C VAL A 132 -13.05 -5.55 -6.64
N SER A 133 -12.08 -4.76 -6.18
CA SER A 133 -10.83 -4.46 -6.90
C SER A 133 -10.09 -5.75 -7.29
N LEU A 134 -9.93 -6.67 -6.35
CA LEU A 134 -9.28 -7.96 -6.56
C LEU A 134 -9.99 -8.78 -7.66
N ARG A 135 -11.33 -8.84 -7.62
CA ARG A 135 -12.12 -9.55 -8.65
C ARG A 135 -12.04 -8.88 -10.02
N LEU A 136 -11.99 -7.55 -10.09
CA LEU A 136 -11.80 -6.83 -11.36
C LEU A 136 -10.43 -7.16 -11.96
N LEU A 137 -9.39 -7.11 -11.13
CA LEU A 137 -8.02 -7.39 -11.56
C LEU A 137 -7.82 -8.86 -11.94
N GLN A 138 -8.42 -9.81 -11.23
CA GLN A 138 -8.34 -11.24 -11.54
C GLN A 138 -8.95 -11.63 -12.90
N LYS A 139 -9.91 -10.85 -13.41
CA LYS A 139 -10.52 -11.09 -14.72
C LYS A 139 -9.59 -10.76 -15.90
N ILE A 140 -8.52 -10.01 -15.65
CA ILE A 140 -7.57 -9.61 -16.69
C ILE A 140 -6.56 -10.74 -16.91
N GLN A 141 -6.51 -11.26 -18.14
CA GLN A 141 -5.48 -12.19 -18.61
C GLN A 141 -4.22 -11.41 -19.01
N ASP A 142 -3.05 -12.07 -18.97
CA ASP A 142 -1.74 -11.49 -19.31
C ASP A 142 -1.45 -10.19 -18.53
N LYS A 143 -1.45 -10.32 -17.20
CA LYS A 143 -1.16 -9.21 -16.29
C LYS A 143 0.28 -8.77 -16.46
N ASP A 144 0.50 -7.49 -16.73
CA ASP A 144 1.79 -6.85 -16.64
C ASP A 144 2.22 -6.69 -15.17
N VAL A 145 3.44 -6.20 -14.95
CA VAL A 145 3.98 -5.96 -13.59
C VAL A 145 3.05 -5.08 -12.76
N ASN A 146 2.45 -4.05 -13.38
CA ASN A 146 1.55 -3.10 -12.70
C ASN A 146 0.26 -3.77 -12.22
N LEU A 147 -0.39 -4.57 -13.06
CA LEU A 147 -1.61 -5.30 -12.70
C LEU A 147 -1.33 -6.42 -11.70
N ARG A 148 -0.14 -7.04 -11.76
CA ARG A 148 0.31 -7.99 -10.74
C ARG A 148 0.45 -7.29 -9.38
N ALA A 149 1.13 -6.14 -9.33
CA ALA A 149 1.26 -5.34 -8.13
C ALA A 149 -0.11 -4.93 -7.55
N ALA A 150 -1.01 -4.41 -8.39
CA ALA A 150 -2.37 -4.05 -7.96
C ALA A 150 -3.18 -5.21 -7.40
N THR A 151 -2.99 -6.41 -7.95
CA THR A 151 -3.64 -7.62 -7.44
C THR A 151 -3.10 -7.97 -6.05
N THR A 152 -1.79 -7.91 -5.86
CA THR A 152 -1.12 -8.19 -4.58
C THR A 152 -1.51 -7.19 -3.50
N PHE A 153 -1.50 -5.90 -3.81
CA PHE A 153 -1.91 -4.84 -2.90
C PHE A 153 -3.39 -4.97 -2.48
N SER A 154 -4.31 -5.12 -3.44
CA SER A 154 -5.73 -5.34 -3.12
C SER A 154 -5.97 -6.56 -2.23
N LEU A 155 -5.14 -7.62 -2.39
CA LEU A 155 -5.19 -8.80 -1.54
C LEU A 155 -4.63 -8.51 -0.14
N ASN A 156 -3.48 -7.85 -0.03
CA ASN A 156 -2.86 -7.46 1.24
C ASN A 156 -3.79 -6.58 2.06
N ASP A 157 -4.40 -5.58 1.42
CA ASP A 157 -5.43 -4.73 2.02
C ASP A 157 -6.62 -5.54 2.53
N PHE A 158 -7.12 -6.49 1.75
CA PHE A 158 -8.24 -7.34 2.18
C PHE A 158 -7.89 -8.14 3.44
N ILE A 159 -6.66 -8.67 3.50
CA ILE A 159 -6.15 -9.41 4.67
C ILE A 159 -5.96 -8.47 5.87
N SER A 160 -5.35 -7.30 5.67
CA SER A 160 -5.15 -6.28 6.69
C SER A 160 -6.48 -5.86 7.32
N ASN A 161 -7.48 -5.59 6.48
CA ASN A 161 -8.84 -5.27 6.93
C ASN A 161 -9.47 -6.39 7.76
N GLY A 162 -9.23 -7.65 7.43
CA GLY A 162 -9.62 -8.79 8.27
C GLY A 162 -8.98 -8.72 9.66
N GLY A 163 -7.70 -8.36 9.74
CA GLY A 163 -6.99 -8.11 11.00
C GLY A 163 -7.62 -6.98 11.82
N ILE A 164 -7.98 -5.86 11.17
CA ILE A 164 -8.64 -4.72 11.83
C ILE A 164 -10.02 -5.11 12.36
N ILE A 165 -10.80 -5.91 11.60
CA ILE A 165 -12.10 -6.41 12.07
C ILE A 165 -11.91 -7.26 13.33
N ILE A 166 -10.95 -8.19 13.33
CA ILE A 166 -10.65 -9.04 14.50
C ILE A 166 -10.22 -8.17 15.69
N ALA A 167 -9.34 -7.18 15.48
CA ALA A 167 -8.94 -6.25 16.53
C ALA A 167 -10.15 -5.45 17.06
N GLY A 168 -11.02 -4.95 16.19
CA GLY A 168 -12.22 -4.22 16.55
C GLY A 168 -13.21 -5.06 17.36
N VAL A 169 -13.35 -6.36 17.05
CA VAL A 169 -14.12 -7.31 17.88
C VAL A 169 -13.52 -7.42 19.28
N ILE A 170 -12.21 -7.64 19.39
CA ILE A 170 -11.53 -7.76 20.69
C ILE A 170 -11.68 -6.47 21.49
N VAL A 171 -11.47 -5.31 20.87
CA VAL A 171 -11.67 -3.99 21.47
C VAL A 171 -13.09 -3.84 22.00
N LEU A 172 -14.11 -4.20 21.19
CA LEU A 172 -15.51 -4.07 21.59
C LEU A 172 -15.88 -4.91 22.82
N PHE A 173 -15.32 -6.13 22.93
CA PHE A 173 -15.61 -7.02 24.06
C PHE A 173 -14.76 -6.75 25.30
N THR A 174 -13.51 -6.34 25.12
CA THR A 174 -12.55 -6.18 26.23
C THR A 174 -12.42 -4.75 26.72
N GLY A 175 -12.78 -3.76 25.90
CA GLY A 175 -12.48 -2.35 26.12
C GLY A 175 -10.98 -2.01 26.05
N ALA A 176 -10.13 -2.98 25.72
CA ALA A 176 -8.68 -2.79 25.71
C ALA A 176 -8.21 -2.24 24.36
N ASN A 177 -7.28 -1.28 24.39
CA ASN A 177 -6.75 -0.65 23.18
C ASN A 177 -5.60 -1.41 22.51
N TRP A 178 -4.93 -2.32 23.23
CA TRP A 178 -3.76 -3.04 22.69
C TRP A 178 -4.00 -3.79 21.36
N PRO A 179 -5.19 -4.35 21.02
CA PRO A 179 -5.39 -4.99 19.73
C PRO A 179 -5.31 -4.00 18.57
N ASP A 180 -5.86 -2.80 18.75
CA ASP A 180 -5.76 -1.69 17.78
C ASP A 180 -4.30 -1.26 17.61
N LEU A 181 -3.59 -1.07 18.72
CA LEU A 181 -2.18 -0.67 18.70
C LEU A 181 -1.28 -1.71 18.02
N LEU A 182 -1.51 -3.00 18.26
CA LEU A 182 -0.75 -4.07 17.64
C LEU A 182 -0.93 -4.09 16.12
N VAL A 183 -2.18 -3.99 15.64
CA VAL A 183 -2.47 -3.94 14.20
C VAL A 183 -1.91 -2.67 13.59
N GLY A 184 -2.10 -1.50 14.23
CA GLY A 184 -1.53 -0.24 13.78
C GLY A 184 -0.01 -0.27 13.67
N LEU A 185 0.67 -0.89 14.65
CA LEU A 185 2.12 -1.06 14.61
C LEU A 185 2.57 -2.00 13.48
N ALA A 186 1.85 -3.11 13.27
CA ALA A 186 2.16 -4.05 12.20
C ALA A 186 2.04 -3.38 10.82
N VAL A 187 0.93 -2.67 10.56
CA VAL A 187 0.71 -1.95 9.30
C VAL A 187 1.72 -0.82 9.12
N ALA A 188 2.03 -0.06 10.18
CA ALA A 188 3.07 0.95 10.12
C ALA A 188 4.46 0.36 9.81
N GLY A 189 4.78 -0.83 10.34
CA GLY A 189 6.01 -1.54 10.00
C GLY A 189 6.09 -1.92 8.51
N ILE A 190 4.98 -2.37 7.94
CA ILE A 190 4.87 -2.65 6.49
C ILE A 190 5.06 -1.34 5.69
N ALA A 191 4.43 -0.25 6.11
CA ALA A 191 4.58 1.06 5.47
C ALA A 191 6.03 1.57 5.54
N VAL A 192 6.74 1.35 6.65
CA VAL A 192 8.18 1.66 6.76
C VAL A 192 8.98 0.85 5.75
N TYR A 193 8.75 -0.46 5.68
CA TYR A 193 9.42 -1.33 4.72
C TYR A 193 9.17 -0.85 3.28
N GLY A 194 7.91 -0.62 2.90
CA GLY A 194 7.55 -0.13 1.57
C GLY A 194 8.14 1.24 1.25
N GLY A 195 8.19 2.16 2.22
CA GLY A 195 8.82 3.47 2.04
C GLY A 195 10.32 3.39 1.80
N VAL A 196 11.03 2.51 2.51
CA VAL A 196 12.46 2.26 2.28
C VAL A 196 12.69 1.61 0.92
N ASP A 197 11.85 0.65 0.54
CA ASP A 197 11.93 -0.05 -0.74
C ASP A 197 11.75 0.92 -1.92
N ILE A 198 10.71 1.76 -1.89
CA ILE A 198 10.48 2.82 -2.88
C ILE A 198 11.68 3.77 -3.00
N LEU A 199 12.30 4.14 -1.88
CA LEU A 199 13.48 5.01 -1.88
C LEU A 199 14.71 4.35 -2.46
N ARG A 200 14.89 3.05 -2.18
CA ARG A 200 15.97 2.23 -2.72
C ARG A 200 15.81 2.09 -4.23
N ASP A 201 14.63 1.71 -4.71
CA ASP A 201 14.32 1.56 -6.12
C ASP A 201 14.56 2.86 -6.87
N ALA A 202 14.03 3.97 -6.35
CA ALA A 202 14.23 5.28 -6.97
C ALA A 202 15.70 5.76 -6.96
N HIS A 203 16.58 5.14 -6.16
CA HIS A 203 18.02 5.41 -6.13
C HIS A 203 18.81 4.50 -7.09
N GLN A 204 18.49 3.20 -7.14
CA GLN A 204 19.18 2.22 -7.98
C GLN A 204 18.98 2.53 -9.48
N ASP A 205 17.77 2.93 -9.85
CA ASP A 205 17.42 3.44 -11.17
C ASP A 205 18.34 4.58 -11.68
N LYS A 206 18.90 5.37 -10.76
CA LYS A 206 19.81 6.49 -11.07
C LYS A 206 21.20 6.01 -11.51
N HIS A 207 21.63 4.85 -11.03
CA HIS A 207 22.93 4.25 -11.38
C HIS A 207 22.91 3.66 -12.80
N ASP A 208 21.82 2.99 -13.19
CA ASP A 208 21.68 2.42 -14.53
C ASP A 208 21.65 3.49 -15.64
N GLU A 209 21.19 4.72 -15.34
CA GLU A 209 21.24 5.85 -16.28
C GLU A 209 22.60 6.59 -16.31
N MET A 210 23.48 6.40 -15.31
CA MET A 210 24.79 7.07 -15.24
C MET A 210 25.98 6.15 -15.56
N GLY A 211 25.72 4.87 -15.81
CA GLY A 211 26.67 3.91 -16.37
C GLY A 211 27.13 2.85 -15.36
N ASP A 212 26.98 1.59 -15.76
CA ASP A 212 28.03 0.57 -15.72
C ASP A 212 27.81 -0.40 -16.88
N THR A 213 28.31 0.00 -18.06
CA THR A 213 28.83 -0.97 -19.04
C THR A 213 30.26 -1.23 -18.61
N HIS A 214 30.49 -2.39 -18.02
CA HIS A 214 31.81 -2.99 -17.94
C HIS A 214 31.81 -4.25 -18.78
#